data_AF-A0A3B8H9G2-F1
#
_entry.id   AF-A0A3B8H9G2-F1
#
_cell.length_a   1.000
_cell.length_b   1.000
_cell.length_c   1.000
_cell.angle_alpha   90.00
_cell.angle_beta   90.00
_cell.angle_gamma   90.00
#
_symmetry.space_group_name_H-M   'P 1'
#
loop_
_entity.id
_entity.type
_entity.pdbx_description
1 polymer ?
#
loop_
_entity_poly.entity_id
_entity_poly.type
_entity_poly.pdbx_seq_one_letter_code
_entity_poly.pdbx_strand_id
1 'polypeptide(L)'
;NRQTDIRVSTAPTIYGESVVLRLLAQETADYQLDLLGMRPEQFEVVTDLIERPFGIILVTGPTGSGKTTTLYAALKRINSSTKKIITVE
;
A
#
# COMPACT_ATOMS: atom_id res chain seq x y z
N ASN A 1 -12.87 -15.11 -11.31
CA ASN A 1 -12.30 -14.15 -12.28
C ASN A 1 -11.26 -13.29 -11.59
N ARG A 2 -9.98 -13.38 -11.99
CA ARG A 2 -8.90 -12.55 -11.43
C ARG A 2 -8.90 -11.20 -12.16
N GLN A 3 -9.09 -10.11 -11.42
CA GLN A 3 -8.93 -8.76 -11.95
C GLN A 3 -7.43 -8.54 -12.18
N THR A 4 -7.05 -8.17 -13.41
CA THR A 4 -5.65 -7.88 -13.76
C THR A 4 -5.52 -6.38 -13.94
N ASP A 5 -4.69 -5.76 -13.12
CA ASP A 5 -4.36 -4.34 -13.27
C ASP A 5 -3.30 -4.19 -14.35
N ILE A 6 -3.48 -3.24 -15.27
CA ILE A 6 -2.59 -3.02 -16.41
C ILE A 6 -2.17 -1.56 -16.40
N ARG A 7 -0.86 -1.33 -16.29
CA ARG A 7 -0.29 0.00 -16.51
C ARG A 7 0.14 0.14 -17.95
N VAL A 8 -0.35 1.20 -18.59
CA VAL A 8 0.00 1.57 -19.95
C VAL A 8 0.96 2.75 -19.91
N SER A 9 2.02 2.69 -20.72
CA SER A 9 2.90 3.83 -20.95
C SER A 9 3.14 3.95 -22.45
N THR A 10 2.97 5.15 -22.99
CA THR A 10 3.22 5.45 -24.40
C THR A 10 4.34 6.47 -24.53
N ALA A 11 5.13 6.36 -25.60
CA ALA A 11 6.18 7.32 -25.92
C ALA A 11 6.31 7.48 -27.45
N PRO A 12 6.54 8.71 -27.95
CA PRO A 12 6.76 8.94 -29.37
C PRO A 12 8.13 8.39 -29.82
N THR A 13 8.18 7.86 -31.04
CA THR A 13 9.38 7.33 -31.71
C THR A 13 9.44 7.83 -33.17
N ILE A 14 10.57 7.60 -33.85
CA ILE A 14 10.78 8.02 -35.25
C ILE A 14 9.72 7.42 -36.20
N TYR A 15 9.19 6.23 -35.90
CA TYR A 15 8.25 5.50 -36.77
C TYR A 15 6.86 5.32 -36.15
N GLY A 16 6.46 6.16 -35.18
CA GLY A 16 5.15 6.11 -34.53
C GLY A 16 5.23 6.10 -33.01
N GLU A 17 4.28 5.47 -32.32
CA GLU A 17 4.28 5.36 -30.85
C GLU A 17 4.79 3.99 -30.40
N SER A 18 5.63 3.99 -29.36
CA SER A 18 5.96 2.81 -28.59
C SER A 18 4.99 2.68 -27.42
N VAL A 19 4.40 1.50 -27.26
CA VAL A 19 3.48 1.18 -26.15
C VAL A 19 4.10 0.08 -25.30
N VAL A 20 4.19 0.32 -23.99
CA VAL A 20 4.62 -0.68 -23.00
C VAL A 20 3.45 -0.98 -22.08
N LEU A 21 3.08 -2.26 -22.00
CA LEU A 21 2.08 -2.77 -21.07
C LEU A 21 2.77 -3.54 -19.96
N ARG A 22 2.56 -3.12 -18.72
CA ARG A 22 2.98 -3.88 -17.54
C ARG A 22 1.76 -4.49 -16.89
N LEU A 23 1.69 -5.82 -16.91
CA LEU A 23 0.69 -6.59 -16.20
C LEU A 23 1.07 -6.65 -14.73
N LEU A 24 0.20 -6.15 -13.87
CA LEU A 24 0.32 -6.30 -12.42
C LEU A 24 -0.58 -7.46 -12.01
N ALA A 25 0.04 -8.59 -11.67
CA ALA A 25 -0.65 -9.64 -10.96
C ALA A 25 -1.00 -9.11 -9.56
N GLN A 26 -2.30 -8.89 -9.30
CA GLN A 26 -2.77 -8.70 -7.94
C GLN A 26 -2.67 -10.04 -7.22
N GLU A 27 -1.52 -10.29 -6.61
CA GLU A 27 -1.49 -11.20 -5.48
C GLU A 27 -2.14 -10.45 -4.32
N THR A 28 -3.36 -10.85 -3.97
CA THR A 28 -3.97 -10.54 -2.68
C THR A 28 -3.17 -11.25 -1.59
N ALA A 29 -1.96 -10.77 -1.35
CA ALA A 29 -1.20 -11.17 -0.20
C ALA A 29 -1.87 -10.52 1.01
N ASP A 30 -2.24 -11.36 1.97
CA ASP A 30 -2.76 -10.93 3.25
C ASP A 30 -1.62 -10.35 4.08
N TYR A 31 -1.27 -9.09 3.79
CA TYR A 31 -0.18 -8.40 4.46
C TYR A 31 -0.62 -7.98 5.87
N GLN A 32 -0.18 -8.75 6.87
CA GLN A 32 -0.26 -8.37 8.27
C GLN A 32 0.92 -7.46 8.63
N LEU A 33 0.68 -6.48 9.50
CA LEU A 33 1.67 -5.44 9.84
C LEU A 33 2.96 -6.03 10.44
N ASP A 34 2.84 -7.10 11.24
CA ASP A 34 3.94 -7.85 11.85
C ASP A 34 4.77 -8.65 10.85
N LEU A 35 4.21 -8.98 9.68
CA LEU A 35 4.90 -9.70 8.61
C LEU A 35 5.65 -8.78 7.63
N LEU A 36 5.61 -7.46 7.84
CA LEU A 36 6.28 -6.49 6.95
C LEU A 36 7.79 -6.35 7.18
N GLY A 37 8.37 -7.15 8.08
CA GLY A 37 9.81 -7.15 8.35
C GLY A 37 10.28 -5.94 9.18
N MET A 38 9.38 -5.32 9.94
CA MET A 38 9.75 -4.28 10.92
C MET A 38 10.59 -4.89 12.05
N ARG A 39 11.56 -4.15 12.57
CA ARG A 39 12.21 -4.55 13.83
C ARG A 39 11.20 -4.51 14.98
N PRO A 40 11.31 -5.36 16.01
CA PRO A 40 10.36 -5.41 17.11
C PRO A 40 10.06 -4.04 17.75
N GLU A 41 11.11 -3.26 18.04
CA GLU A 41 11.00 -1.91 18.60
C GLU A 41 10.21 -0.95 17.68
N GLN A 42 10.39 -1.05 16.37
CA GLN A 42 9.67 -0.22 15.40
C GLN A 42 8.21 -0.66 15.28
N PHE A 43 7.96 -1.97 15.33
CA PHE A 43 6.61 -2.52 15.30
C PHE A 43 5.80 -2.06 16.52
N GLU A 44 6.40 -2.06 17.71
CA GLU A 44 5.77 -1.54 18.93
C GLU A 44 5.42 -0.05 18.80
N VAL A 45 6.37 0.77 18.36
CA VAL A 45 6.14 2.22 18.16
C VAL A 45 5.03 2.47 17.15
N VAL A 46 5.04 1.77 16.00
CA VAL A 46 4.00 1.92 14.98
C VAL A 46 2.64 1.47 15.51
N THR A 47 2.59 0.35 16.24
CA THR A 47 1.35 -0.18 16.83
C THR A 47 0.75 0.79 17.84
N ASP A 48 1.57 1.38 18.72
CA ASP A 48 1.11 2.42 19.64
C ASP A 48 0.55 3.63 18.87
N LEU A 49 1.29 4.12 17.86
CA LEU A 49 0.90 5.31 17.09
C LEU A 49 -0.44 5.15 16.37
N ILE A 50 -0.70 3.99 15.74
CA ILE A 50 -1.94 3.76 14.99
C ILE A 50 -3.16 3.56 15.90
N GLU A 51 -2.96 3.22 17.18
CA GLU A 51 -4.04 3.05 18.17
C GLU A 51 -4.42 4.37 18.86
N ARG A 52 -3.63 5.44 18.67
CA ARG A 52 -3.94 6.76 19.23
C ARG A 52 -5.27 7.30 18.69
N PRO A 53 -6.08 7.97 19.53
CA PRO A 53 -7.40 8.45 19.14
C PRO A 53 -7.37 9.55 18.07
N PHE A 54 -6.25 10.28 17.97
CA PHE A 54 -6.04 11.34 16.98
C PHE A 54 -4.54 11.53 16.71
N GLY A 55 -4.23 12.03 15.52
CA GLY A 55 -2.88 12.29 15.06
C GLY A 55 -2.76 12.13 13.55
N ILE A 56 -1.61 12.54 13.01
CA ILE A 56 -1.27 12.36 11.59
C ILE A 56 -0.06 11.43 11.51
N ILE A 57 -0.16 10.39 10.69
CA ILE A 57 0.93 9.47 10.37
C ILE A 57 1.23 9.60 8.88
N LEU A 58 2.50 9.82 8.54
CA LEU A 58 2.97 9.96 7.16
C LEU A 58 3.86 8.77 6.79
N VAL A 59 3.39 7.95 5.85
CA VAL A 59 4.20 6.86 5.28
C VAL A 59 4.88 7.37 4.02
N THR A 60 6.19 7.55 4.05
CA THR A 60 6.97 8.19 2.97
C THR A 60 7.96 7.21 2.34
N GLY A 61 8.46 7.54 1.14
CA GLY A 61 9.37 6.70 0.36
C GLY A 61 9.12 6.73 -1.15
N PRO A 62 10.05 6.24 -1.98
CA PRO A 62 9.91 6.24 -3.44
C PRO A 62 8.84 5.23 -3.94
N THR A 63 8.49 5.30 -5.22
CA THR A 63 7.56 4.32 -5.83
C THR A 63 8.11 2.90 -5.68
N GLY A 64 7.23 1.96 -5.29
CA GLY A 64 7.61 0.56 -5.06
C GLY A 64 8.19 0.25 -3.67
N SER A 65 8.34 1.23 -2.78
CA SER A 65 8.89 1.01 -1.42
C SER A 65 7.92 0.40 -0.40
N GLY A 66 6.76 -0.09 -0.83
CA GLY A 66 5.78 -0.71 0.08
C GLY A 66 4.88 0.25 0.88
N LYS A 67 4.86 1.57 0.59
CA LYS A 67 4.03 2.56 1.32
C LYS A 67 2.55 2.16 1.43
N THR A 68 1.94 1.85 0.28
CA THR A 68 0.54 1.43 0.20
C THR A 68 0.33 0.15 0.99
N THR A 69 1.23 -0.82 0.85
CA THR A 69 1.19 -2.08 1.62
C THR A 69 1.22 -1.84 3.13
N THR A 70 2.13 -0.97 3.61
CA THR A 70 2.22 -0.62 5.04
C THR A 70 0.96 0.08 5.54
N LEU A 71 0.45 1.06 4.78
CA LEU A 71 -0.79 1.77 5.15
C LEU A 71 -1.99 0.82 5.24
N TYR A 72 -2.16 -0.05 4.26
CA TYR A 72 -3.25 -1.02 4.24
C TYR A 72 -3.14 -2.03 5.38
N ALA A 73 -1.94 -2.53 5.69
CA ALA A 73 -1.72 -3.42 6.82
C ALA A 73 -2.05 -2.74 8.17
N ALA A 74 -1.68 -1.47 8.33
CA ALA A 74 -2.02 -0.67 9.51
C ALA A 74 -3.54 -0.44 9.64
N LEU A 75 -4.21 -0.05 8.56
CA LEU A 75 -5.67 0.12 8.53
C LEU A 75 -6.39 -1.18 8.85
N LYS A 76 -5.94 -2.30 8.29
CA LYS A 76 -6.48 -3.63 8.59
C LYS A 76 -6.34 -3.98 10.07
N ARG A 77 -5.21 -3.65 10.69
CA ARG A 77 -4.96 -3.91 12.12
C ARG A 77 -5.91 -3.13 13.03
N ILE A 78 -6.19 -1.87 12.72
CA ILE A 78 -7.09 -1.03 13.53
C ILE A 78 -8.57 -1.21 13.18
N ASN A 79 -8.88 -1.94 12.11
CA ASN A 79 -10.24 -2.16 11.65
C ASN A 79 -11.06 -2.93 12.70
N SER A 80 -12.08 -2.27 13.24
CA SER A 80 -13.02 -2.85 14.19
C SER A 80 -14.42 -2.30 13.94
N SER A 81 -15.44 -3.05 14.34
CA SER A 81 -16.84 -2.60 14.24
C SER A 81 -17.13 -1.31 15.03
N THR A 82 -16.27 -0.97 15.98
CA THR A 82 -16.35 0.22 16.82
C THR A 82 -15.72 1.47 16.20
N LYS A 83 -14.97 1.35 15.10
CA LYS A 83 -14.24 2.45 14.46
C LYS A 83 -14.77 2.68 13.04
N LYS A 84 -15.17 3.93 12.75
CA LYS A 84 -15.53 4.34 11.39
C LYS A 84 -14.29 4.81 10.65
N ILE A 85 -13.78 4.01 9.71
CA ILE A 85 -12.62 4.31 8.88
C ILE A 85 -13.09 4.79 7.50
N ILE A 86 -12.54 5.90 7.00
CA ILE A 86 -12.84 6.45 5.68
C ILE A 86 -11.49 6.66 4.96
N THR A 87 -11.40 6.21 3.71
CA THR A 87 -10.21 6.36 2.87
C THR A 87 -10.55 7.14 1.60
N VAL A 88 -9.54 7.79 1.02
CA VAL A 88 -9.58 8.41 -0.31
C VAL A 88 -8.33 7.96 -1.03
N GLU A 89 -8.49 7.38 -2.22
CA GLU A 89 -7.41 6.80 -3.04
C GLU A 89 -7.48 7.29 -4.48
#